data_AF-A0A6P5YF01-F1
#
_entry.id   AF-A0A6P5YF01-F1
#
_cell.length_a   1.000
_cell.length_b   1.000
_cell.length_c   1.000
_cell.angle_alpha   90.00
_cell.angle_beta   90.00
_cell.angle_gamma   90.00
#
_symmetry.space_group_name_H-M   'P 1'
#
loop_
_entity.id
_entity.type
_entity.pdbx_description
1 polymer ?
#
loop_
_entity_poly.entity_id
_entity_poly.type
_entity_poly.pdbx_seq_one_letter_code
_entity_poly.pdbx_strand_id
1 'polypeptide(L)'
;MKTHEGDVYAIFNKRFSSFALYEGIDGENFHPYQVSLRFHAREQDNKIIADLRKWLANSKVIDVSINFLLLREINEVDWINLACKVLHICKTAKDEWMVFLWDGTDAPPFGIYKKLEDEMQNQLPLCLEPMPLSRDVLCTFPTVGTILRVIINEDCRKYTPQLPKIGQWVKLFHVLCKVHEGLWYGVLTPSSKIRDIPNDNMLILERQSNYDHRLSCKLDKMPYWSFPWPSRITEVNCDDVPFATLMDVLMCRKVRKKFRCVVRVVAAIPWRVEDFCSPPGIYRVRFALEDPTARIHAFAYAEDGAKFFNGYSSDALTQKLIKLLGVAISAGGMEIKGAARNPPWVQCCLKSHYLKCYKICDTKLVG
;
A
#
# COMPACT_ATOMS: atom_id res chain seq x y z
N MET A 1 -8.31 -41.55 3.35
CA MET A 1 -8.10 -40.53 2.29
C MET A 1 -9.38 -40.46 1.46
N LYS A 2 -9.65 -39.33 0.80
CA LYS A 2 -10.73 -39.23 -0.20
C LYS A 2 -10.18 -38.57 -1.46
N THR A 3 -10.69 -38.98 -2.60
CA THR A 3 -10.35 -38.36 -3.89
C THR A 3 -11.40 -37.31 -4.20
N HIS A 4 -10.96 -36.09 -4.53
CA HIS A 4 -11.82 -35.01 -4.99
C HIS A 4 -11.15 -34.34 -6.19
N GLU A 5 -11.87 -34.20 -7.30
CA GLU A 5 -11.33 -33.61 -8.55
C GLU A 5 -10.02 -34.23 -9.04
N GLY A 6 -9.82 -35.53 -8.78
CA GLY A 6 -8.60 -36.26 -9.16
C GLY A 6 -7.46 -36.21 -8.14
N ASP A 7 -7.53 -35.31 -7.16
CA ASP A 7 -6.53 -35.18 -6.10
C ASP A 7 -6.86 -36.02 -4.86
N VAL A 8 -5.81 -36.55 -4.22
CA VAL A 8 -5.93 -37.36 -3.00
C VAL A 8 -5.81 -36.49 -1.76
N TYR A 9 -6.88 -36.39 -0.98
CA TYR A 9 -6.92 -35.63 0.26
C TYR A 9 -6.80 -36.54 1.49
N ALA A 10 -5.86 -36.21 2.37
CA ALA A 10 -5.82 -36.75 3.73
C ALA A 10 -6.87 -36.00 4.58
N ILE A 11 -7.85 -36.73 5.12
CA ILE A 11 -8.92 -36.13 5.93
C ILE A 11 -8.63 -36.36 7.39
N PHE A 12 -8.61 -35.26 8.14
CA PHE A 12 -8.49 -35.27 9.59
C PHE A 12 -9.88 -35.20 10.25
N ASN A 13 -10.23 -36.21 11.03
CA ASN A 13 -11.44 -36.19 11.86
C ASN A 13 -11.07 -36.07 13.33
N LYS A 14 -11.43 -34.96 13.96
CA LYS A 14 -11.14 -34.67 15.38
C LYS A 14 -11.58 -35.79 16.34
N ARG A 15 -12.57 -36.62 15.98
CA ARG A 15 -13.09 -37.69 16.84
C ARG A 15 -12.23 -38.94 16.87
N PHE A 16 -11.34 -39.18 15.92
CA PHE A 16 -10.55 -40.44 15.86
C PHE A 16 -9.18 -40.30 15.21
N SER A 17 -8.88 -39.18 14.55
CA SER A 17 -7.55 -38.89 14.01
C SER A 17 -6.66 -38.24 15.07
N SER A 18 -5.35 -38.44 14.93
CA SER A 18 -4.31 -37.78 15.71
C SER A 18 -3.25 -37.18 14.79
N PHE A 19 -2.50 -36.21 15.30
CA PHE A 19 -1.35 -35.62 14.61
C PHE A 19 -0.24 -35.29 15.62
N ALA A 20 0.98 -35.19 15.10
CA ALA A 20 2.14 -34.64 15.79
C ALA A 20 2.93 -33.79 14.79
N LEU A 21 3.45 -32.66 15.24
CA LEU A 21 4.29 -31.76 14.46
C LEU A 21 5.72 -31.81 15.00
N TYR A 22 6.67 -31.98 14.08
CA TYR A 22 8.09 -32.11 14.37
C TYR A 22 8.86 -31.04 13.62
N GLU A 23 10.00 -30.63 14.15
CA GLU A 23 10.93 -29.80 13.41
C GLU A 23 11.47 -30.57 12.19
N GLY A 24 11.50 -29.92 11.03
CA GLY A 24 11.98 -30.50 9.77
C GLY A 24 13.50 -30.41 9.59
N ILE A 25 14.22 -29.93 10.61
CA ILE A 25 15.69 -29.78 10.58
C ILE A 25 16.32 -31.13 10.90
N ASP A 26 17.42 -31.47 10.22
CA ASP A 26 18.18 -32.69 10.51
C ASP A 26 18.75 -32.64 11.94
N GLY A 27 18.56 -33.73 12.69
CA GLY A 27 18.92 -33.78 14.11
C GLY A 27 18.29 -34.93 14.87
N GLU A 28 18.80 -35.17 16.09
CA GLU A 28 18.44 -36.31 16.94
C GLU A 28 17.24 -36.06 17.85
N ASN A 29 16.67 -34.84 17.85
CA ASN A 29 15.50 -34.53 18.64
C ASN A 29 14.22 -35.04 17.96
N PHE A 30 13.65 -36.12 18.48
CA PHE A 30 12.40 -36.73 18.00
C PHE A 30 11.18 -36.33 18.85
N HIS A 31 11.29 -35.29 19.68
CA HIS A 31 10.13 -34.80 20.41
C HIS A 31 9.27 -33.88 19.52
N PRO A 32 7.97 -34.16 19.37
CA PRO A 32 7.07 -33.27 18.67
C PRO A 32 6.87 -31.99 19.50
N TYR A 33 6.92 -30.83 18.85
CA TYR A 33 6.65 -29.55 19.52
C TYR A 33 5.14 -29.28 19.68
N GLN A 34 4.29 -30.02 18.95
CA GLN A 34 2.85 -29.97 19.08
C GLN A 34 2.23 -31.33 18.79
N VAL A 35 1.28 -31.75 19.62
CA VAL A 35 0.57 -33.02 19.46
C VAL A 35 -0.92 -32.85 19.66
N SER A 36 -1.70 -33.69 19.00
CA SER A 36 -3.11 -33.88 19.34
C SER A 36 -3.27 -34.75 20.58
N LEU A 37 -4.38 -34.59 21.30
CA LEU A 37 -4.71 -35.34 22.53
C LEU A 37 -4.59 -36.88 22.44
N ARG A 38 -4.78 -37.45 21.24
CA ARG A 38 -4.78 -38.91 21.02
C ARG A 38 -3.49 -39.43 20.38
N PHE A 39 -2.49 -38.56 20.24
CA PHE A 39 -1.22 -38.95 19.67
C PHE A 39 -0.42 -39.78 20.68
N HIS A 40 0.13 -40.91 20.21
CA HIS A 40 1.00 -41.77 20.98
C HIS A 40 2.28 -41.98 20.17
N ALA A 41 3.42 -41.53 20.70
CA ALA A 41 4.70 -41.69 20.04
C ALA A 41 5.13 -43.17 20.06
N ARG A 42 5.70 -43.65 18.95
CA ARG A 42 6.29 -44.99 18.87
C ARG A 42 7.76 -44.84 18.51
N GLU A 43 8.64 -45.64 19.11
CA GLU A 43 10.08 -45.60 18.78
C GLU A 43 10.36 -45.85 17.29
N GLN A 44 9.52 -46.66 16.64
CA GLN A 44 9.59 -46.93 15.21
C GLN A 44 9.39 -45.68 14.35
N ASP A 45 8.67 -44.67 14.87
CA ASP A 45 8.45 -43.41 14.16
C ASP A 45 9.73 -42.57 14.08
N ASN A 46 10.68 -42.74 15.01
CA ASN A 46 11.94 -41.97 15.03
C ASN A 46 12.74 -42.19 13.74
N LYS A 47 12.81 -43.45 13.27
CA LYS A 47 13.50 -43.78 12.01
C LYS A 47 12.81 -43.11 10.82
N ILE A 48 11.48 -43.13 10.77
CA ILE A 48 10.70 -42.51 9.70
C ILE A 48 10.91 -40.99 9.71
N ILE A 49 10.92 -40.35 10.89
CA ILE A 49 11.17 -38.92 11.03
C ILE A 49 12.59 -38.56 10.57
N ALA A 50 13.60 -39.34 10.96
CA ALA A 50 14.98 -39.15 10.53
C ALA A 50 15.12 -39.27 9.00
N ASP A 51 14.50 -40.31 8.41
CA ASP A 51 14.52 -40.53 6.96
C ASP A 51 13.78 -39.39 6.23
N LEU A 52 12.66 -38.88 6.77
CA LEU A 52 11.94 -37.73 6.21
C LEU A 52 12.72 -36.43 6.30
N ARG A 53 13.44 -36.16 7.41
CA ARG A 53 14.32 -34.99 7.55
C ARG A 53 15.46 -35.04 6.56
N LYS A 54 16.11 -36.20 6.44
CA LYS A 54 17.18 -36.43 5.47
C LYS A 54 16.66 -36.30 4.04
N TRP A 55 15.47 -36.81 3.76
CA TRP A 55 14.82 -36.62 2.46
C TRP A 55 14.51 -35.14 2.22
N LEU A 56 13.98 -34.41 3.20
CA LEU A 56 13.68 -32.98 3.08
C LEU A 56 14.95 -32.14 2.83
N ALA A 57 16.05 -32.47 3.50
CA ALA A 57 17.34 -31.78 3.33
C ALA A 57 17.99 -32.03 1.96
N ASN A 58 17.80 -33.24 1.41
CA ASN A 58 18.39 -33.63 0.12
C ASN A 58 17.45 -33.42 -1.07
N SER A 59 16.15 -33.32 -0.83
CA SER A 59 15.17 -33.06 -1.87
C SER A 59 15.13 -31.56 -2.16
N LYS A 60 15.22 -31.21 -3.43
CA LYS A 60 14.57 -30.00 -3.91
C LYS A 60 13.08 -30.30 -3.86
N VAL A 61 12.45 -30.17 -2.69
CA VAL A 61 10.98 -30.23 -2.63
C VAL A 61 10.48 -29.29 -3.71
N ILE A 62 9.81 -29.86 -4.71
CA ILE A 62 9.10 -29.10 -5.72
C ILE A 62 7.90 -28.54 -4.95
N ASP A 63 8.14 -27.44 -4.24
CA ASP A 63 7.07 -26.61 -3.71
C ASP A 63 6.27 -26.25 -4.96
N VAL A 64 5.03 -26.75 -5.06
CA VAL A 64 4.08 -26.24 -6.05
C VAL A 64 4.16 -24.74 -5.87
N SER A 65 4.74 -24.03 -6.84
CA SER A 65 5.20 -22.66 -6.64
C SER A 65 4.05 -21.81 -6.14
N ILE A 66 3.97 -21.65 -4.81
CA ILE A 66 2.93 -20.83 -4.21
C ILE A 66 3.26 -19.43 -4.69
N ASN A 67 2.41 -18.91 -5.57
CA ASN A 67 2.67 -17.61 -6.17
C ASN A 67 2.54 -16.53 -5.08
N PHE A 68 3.65 -15.85 -4.79
CA PHE A 68 3.69 -14.72 -3.88
C PHE A 68 3.69 -13.43 -4.69
N LEU A 69 2.51 -12.84 -4.80
CA LEU A 69 2.31 -11.63 -5.58
C LEU A 69 3.10 -10.45 -5.01
N LEU A 70 3.43 -9.52 -5.88
CA LEU A 70 3.92 -8.20 -5.51
C LEU A 70 2.72 -7.27 -5.21
N LEU A 71 2.94 -6.22 -4.43
CA LEU A 71 1.90 -5.22 -4.14
C LEU A 71 1.40 -4.53 -5.42
N ARG A 72 2.24 -4.42 -6.45
CA ARG A 72 1.82 -3.93 -7.78
C ARG A 72 0.83 -4.86 -8.50
N GLU A 73 0.70 -6.11 -8.08
CA GLU A 73 -0.14 -7.13 -8.75
C GLU A 73 -1.47 -7.37 -8.02
N ILE A 74 -1.73 -6.66 -6.92
CA ILE A 74 -2.95 -6.85 -6.13
C ILE A 74 -4.20 -6.38 -6.88
N ASN A 75 -5.32 -7.01 -6.57
CA ASN A 75 -6.65 -6.65 -7.06
C ASN A 75 -7.68 -6.83 -5.92
N GLU A 76 -8.93 -6.42 -6.15
CA GLU A 76 -9.99 -6.48 -5.12
C GLU A 76 -10.67 -7.84 -4.97
N VAL A 77 -10.48 -8.74 -5.93
CA VAL A 77 -11.34 -9.92 -6.09
C VAL A 77 -10.81 -11.12 -5.33
N ASP A 78 -9.49 -11.23 -5.18
CA ASP A 78 -8.85 -12.48 -4.77
C ASP A 78 -8.20 -12.44 -3.37
N TRP A 79 -8.15 -13.63 -2.77
CA TRP A 79 -7.27 -13.93 -1.65
C TRP A 79 -5.86 -14.14 -2.17
N ILE A 80 -4.91 -13.37 -1.66
CA ILE A 80 -3.55 -13.38 -2.20
C ILE A 80 -2.53 -13.86 -1.18
N ASN A 81 -1.41 -14.36 -1.68
CA ASN A 81 -0.24 -14.63 -0.86
C ASN A 81 0.80 -13.53 -1.11
N LEU A 82 1.38 -13.00 -0.04
CA LEU A 82 2.33 -11.90 -0.08
C LEU A 82 3.62 -12.29 0.61
N ALA A 83 4.76 -11.82 0.09
CA ALA A 83 6.03 -11.84 0.81
C ALA A 83 6.45 -10.38 1.05
N CYS A 84 6.45 -9.95 2.31
CA CYS A 84 6.64 -8.55 2.66
C CYS A 84 7.55 -8.39 3.88
N LYS A 85 8.22 -7.24 3.95
CA LYS A 85 8.91 -6.77 5.13
C LYS A 85 7.93 -6.09 6.07
N VAL A 86 8.01 -6.40 7.35
CA VAL A 86 7.26 -5.73 8.41
C VAL A 86 7.98 -4.44 8.78
N LEU A 87 7.35 -3.30 8.52
CA LEU A 87 7.91 -1.98 8.81
C LEU A 87 7.50 -1.45 10.18
N HIS A 88 6.27 -1.72 10.59
CA HIS A 88 5.73 -1.24 11.86
C HIS A 88 4.52 -2.05 12.29
N ILE A 89 4.23 -2.00 13.57
CA ILE A 89 3.06 -2.63 14.18
C ILE A 89 2.51 -1.67 15.23
N CYS A 90 1.21 -1.40 15.17
CA CYS A 90 0.53 -0.62 16.20
C CYS A 90 -0.84 -1.24 16.55
N LYS A 91 -1.34 -0.88 17.73
CA LYS A 91 -2.68 -1.26 18.18
C LYS A 91 -3.64 -0.13 17.83
N THR A 92 -4.81 -0.46 17.29
CA THR A 92 -5.85 0.52 16.94
C THR A 92 -6.82 0.71 18.11
N ALA A 93 -7.71 1.70 18.02
CA ALA A 93 -8.65 2.06 19.07
C ALA A 93 -9.72 0.97 19.38
N LYS A 94 -9.84 -0.06 18.54
CA LYS A 94 -10.80 -1.17 18.70
C LYS A 94 -10.15 -2.48 19.16
N ASP A 95 -8.98 -2.39 19.79
CA ASP A 95 -8.14 -3.54 20.16
C ASP A 95 -7.62 -4.41 18.99
N GLU A 96 -7.93 -4.03 17.75
CA GLU A 96 -7.35 -4.62 16.54
C GLU A 96 -5.88 -4.20 16.38
N TRP A 97 -5.09 -5.02 15.70
CA TRP A 97 -3.70 -4.70 15.38
C TRP A 97 -3.58 -4.31 13.93
N MET A 98 -2.73 -3.33 13.64
CA MET A 98 -2.41 -2.92 12.29
C MET A 98 -0.92 -3.17 12.04
N VAL A 99 -0.63 -3.94 10.99
CA VAL A 99 0.72 -4.24 10.55
C VAL A 99 1.01 -3.50 9.25
N PHE A 100 2.15 -2.85 9.17
CA PHE A 100 2.60 -2.10 8.00
C PHE A 100 3.56 -2.97 7.22
N LEU A 101 3.14 -3.38 6.03
CA LEU A 101 3.87 -4.31 5.17
C LEU A 101 4.37 -3.62 3.91
N TRP A 102 5.49 -4.08 3.38
CA TRP A 102 6.11 -3.49 2.21
C TRP A 102 6.94 -4.50 1.42
N ASP A 103 6.93 -4.39 0.10
CA ASP A 103 7.74 -5.24 -0.79
C ASP A 103 8.53 -4.47 -1.86
N GLY A 104 8.51 -3.13 -1.83
CA GLY A 104 9.21 -2.25 -2.77
C GLY A 104 8.42 -1.83 -4.00
N THR A 105 7.22 -2.37 -4.20
CA THR A 105 6.41 -2.12 -5.41
C THR A 105 5.22 -1.20 -5.15
N ASP A 106 4.75 -0.52 -6.20
CA ASP A 106 3.66 0.44 -6.12
C ASP A 106 2.33 -0.25 -6.39
N ALA A 107 1.42 -0.26 -5.42
CA ALA A 107 0.08 -0.78 -5.60
C ALA A 107 -0.67 -0.04 -6.72
N PRO A 108 -1.57 -0.72 -7.46
CA PRO A 108 -2.34 -0.10 -8.52
C PRO A 108 -3.18 1.08 -8.01
N PRO A 109 -3.25 2.20 -8.75
CA PRO A 109 -4.16 3.28 -8.41
C PRO A 109 -5.59 2.78 -8.45
N PHE A 110 -6.38 3.14 -7.45
CA PHE A 110 -7.81 2.82 -7.43
C PHE A 110 -8.68 4.06 -7.68
N GLY A 111 -9.89 3.84 -8.22
CA GLY A 111 -10.86 4.90 -8.48
C GLY A 111 -11.47 5.47 -7.19
N ILE A 112 -11.91 6.72 -7.25
CA ILE A 112 -12.56 7.42 -6.13
C ILE A 112 -14.05 7.53 -6.42
N TYR A 113 -14.86 6.79 -5.67
CA TYR A 113 -16.33 6.80 -5.80
C TYR A 113 -17.00 7.97 -5.08
N LYS A 114 -16.28 8.60 -4.16
CA LYS A 114 -16.77 9.72 -3.37
C LYS A 114 -16.97 10.98 -4.22
N LYS A 115 -18.13 11.61 -4.04
CA LYS A 115 -18.50 12.85 -4.73
C LYS A 115 -17.68 14.01 -4.19
N LEU A 116 -17.34 14.95 -5.07
CA LEU A 116 -16.57 16.14 -4.71
C LEU A 116 -17.31 17.04 -3.70
N GLU A 117 -18.63 17.08 -3.79
CA GLU A 117 -19.50 17.86 -2.91
C GLU A 117 -19.41 17.40 -1.44
N ASP A 118 -19.20 16.10 -1.23
CA ASP A 118 -19.14 15.50 0.10
C ASP A 118 -17.85 15.88 0.83
N GLU A 119 -16.80 16.31 0.12
CA GLU A 119 -15.47 16.61 0.68
C GLU A 119 -15.49 17.74 1.71
N MET A 120 -16.44 18.68 1.65
CA MET A 120 -16.52 19.73 2.69
C MET A 120 -16.99 19.19 4.04
N GLN A 121 -17.87 18.19 4.04
CA GLN A 121 -18.45 17.64 5.28
C GLN A 121 -17.70 16.40 5.75
N ASN A 122 -17.26 15.57 4.80
CA ASN A 122 -16.56 14.33 5.04
C ASN A 122 -15.36 14.30 4.09
N GLN A 123 -14.15 14.52 4.58
CA GLN A 123 -12.95 14.58 3.73
C GLN A 123 -12.42 13.18 3.44
N LEU A 124 -11.74 13.00 2.29
CA LEU A 124 -10.97 11.78 2.07
C LEU A 124 -9.94 11.55 3.20
N PRO A 125 -9.82 10.33 3.73
CA PRO A 125 -8.81 10.02 4.73
C PRO A 125 -7.42 10.14 4.12
N LEU A 126 -6.47 10.77 4.83
CA LEU A 126 -5.06 10.81 4.45
C LEU A 126 -4.35 9.48 4.70
N CYS A 127 -4.84 8.71 5.66
CA CYS A 127 -4.29 7.44 6.09
C CYS A 127 -5.41 6.54 6.62
N LEU A 128 -5.15 5.24 6.68
CA LEU A 128 -6.10 4.24 7.16
C LEU A 128 -6.04 4.06 8.68
N GLU A 129 -4.86 4.31 9.25
CA GLU A 129 -4.67 4.30 10.70
C GLU A 129 -5.55 5.36 11.39
N PRO A 130 -6.25 5.04 12.49
CA PRO A 130 -7.12 5.99 13.19
C PRO A 130 -6.39 7.21 13.73
N MET A 131 -5.12 7.04 14.11
CA MET A 131 -4.24 8.13 14.51
C MET A 131 -3.02 8.17 13.59
N PRO A 132 -2.63 9.35 13.10
CA PRO A 132 -1.44 9.48 12.28
C PRO A 132 -0.19 8.99 13.02
N LEU A 133 0.67 8.26 12.31
CA LEU A 133 1.96 7.84 12.85
C LEU A 133 2.83 9.05 13.22
N SER A 134 3.65 8.88 14.25
CA SER A 134 4.64 9.89 14.62
C SER A 134 5.65 10.08 13.48
N ARG A 135 6.24 11.28 13.41
CA ARG A 135 7.26 11.56 12.39
C ARG A 135 8.46 10.62 12.52
N ASP A 136 8.84 10.27 13.75
CA ASP A 136 9.99 9.39 13.98
C ASP A 136 9.76 7.99 13.42
N VAL A 137 8.52 7.47 13.50
CA VAL A 137 8.13 6.21 12.84
C VAL A 137 8.12 6.37 11.32
N LEU A 138 7.53 7.45 10.78
CA LEU A 138 7.53 7.67 9.33
C LEU A 138 8.96 7.79 8.77
N CYS A 139 9.91 8.35 9.53
CA CYS A 139 11.31 8.45 9.14
C CYS A 139 12.04 7.09 9.06
N THR A 140 11.45 6.00 9.57
CA THR A 140 12.00 4.65 9.39
C THR A 140 11.42 3.93 8.17
N PHE A 141 10.47 4.54 7.47
CA PHE A 141 9.82 3.92 6.32
C PHE A 141 10.62 4.13 5.02
N PRO A 142 10.52 3.19 4.08
CA PRO A 142 11.11 3.35 2.75
C PRO A 142 10.43 4.50 2.01
N THR A 143 11.21 5.18 1.16
CA THR A 143 10.75 6.35 0.39
C THR A 143 9.98 5.99 -0.87
N VAL A 144 9.99 4.72 -1.30
CA VAL A 144 9.33 4.24 -2.53
C VAL A 144 8.60 2.94 -2.25
N GLY A 145 7.60 2.62 -3.07
CA GLY A 145 6.72 1.47 -2.87
C GLY A 145 5.57 1.76 -1.92
N THR A 146 4.48 1.04 -2.10
CA THR A 146 3.30 1.14 -1.24
C THR A 146 3.56 0.44 0.09
N ILE A 147 3.11 1.09 1.16
CA ILE A 147 3.07 0.49 2.50
C ILE A 147 1.64 0.04 2.76
N LEU A 148 1.40 -1.26 2.61
CA LEU A 148 0.10 -1.87 2.81
C LEU A 148 -0.20 -1.94 4.32
N ARG A 149 -1.33 -1.36 4.74
CA ARG A 149 -1.85 -1.53 6.11
C ARG A 149 -2.65 -2.83 6.15
N VAL A 150 -2.31 -3.73 7.05
CA VAL A 150 -3.03 -4.99 7.25
C VAL A 150 -3.65 -5.04 8.63
N ILE A 151 -4.97 -5.23 8.66
CA ILE A 151 -5.75 -5.33 9.90
C ILE A 151 -5.76 -6.78 10.38
N ILE A 152 -5.47 -6.97 11.66
CA ILE A 152 -5.53 -8.24 12.37
C ILE A 152 -6.58 -8.15 13.46
N ASN A 153 -7.71 -8.83 13.24
CA ASN A 153 -8.80 -8.89 14.20
C ASN A 153 -8.44 -9.79 15.39
N GLU A 154 -9.08 -9.57 16.55
CA GLU A 154 -8.84 -10.36 17.75
C GLU A 154 -9.06 -11.86 17.56
N ASP A 155 -10.07 -12.25 16.77
CA ASP A 155 -10.32 -13.66 16.47
C ASP A 155 -9.18 -14.33 15.71
N CYS A 156 -8.41 -13.57 14.94
CA CYS A 156 -7.23 -14.08 14.25
C CYS A 156 -6.04 -14.27 15.20
N ARG A 157 -5.95 -13.47 16.28
CA ARG A 157 -4.85 -13.61 17.27
C ARG A 157 -4.84 -14.95 17.97
N LYS A 158 -6.01 -15.60 18.12
CA LYS A 158 -6.11 -16.98 18.65
C LYS A 158 -5.27 -17.97 17.83
N TYR A 159 -5.09 -17.71 16.53
CA TYR A 159 -4.41 -18.58 15.59
C TYR A 159 -3.03 -18.05 15.15
N THR A 160 -2.71 -16.81 15.51
CA THR A 160 -1.39 -16.18 15.28
C THR A 160 -0.87 -15.59 16.59
N PRO A 161 -0.45 -16.44 17.56
CA PRO A 161 -0.14 -15.99 18.92
C PRO A 161 1.10 -15.08 19.00
N GLN A 162 2.02 -15.18 18.03
CA GLN A 162 3.18 -14.29 17.93
C GLN A 162 2.98 -13.34 16.76
N LEU A 163 2.95 -12.04 17.05
CA LEU A 163 3.05 -11.01 16.03
C LEU A 163 4.46 -11.07 15.40
N PRO A 164 4.58 -10.76 14.10
CA PRO A 164 5.89 -10.73 13.47
C PRO A 164 6.74 -9.60 14.06
N LYS A 165 8.07 -9.70 13.92
CA LYS A 165 8.98 -8.66 14.41
C LYS A 165 9.15 -7.54 13.39
N ILE A 166 9.30 -6.32 13.87
CA ILE A 166 9.66 -5.18 13.03
C ILE A 166 11.01 -5.44 12.35
N GLY A 167 11.09 -5.15 11.06
CA GLY A 167 12.26 -5.38 10.20
C GLY A 167 12.32 -6.77 9.56
N GLN A 168 11.50 -7.72 10.01
CA GLN A 168 11.50 -9.09 9.54
C GLN A 168 10.71 -9.26 8.23
N TRP A 169 11.15 -10.18 7.37
CA TRP A 169 10.42 -10.62 6.19
C TRP A 169 9.48 -11.78 6.53
N VAL A 170 8.24 -11.70 6.05
CA VAL A 170 7.19 -12.68 6.32
C VAL A 170 6.42 -13.04 5.05
N LYS A 171 6.03 -14.31 4.94
CA LYS A 171 5.05 -14.84 4.00
C LYS A 171 3.67 -14.76 4.65
N LEU A 172 2.76 -14.02 4.04
CA LEU A 172 1.35 -14.02 4.39
C LEU A 172 0.59 -14.86 3.39
N PHE A 173 -0.26 -15.74 3.91
CA PHE A 173 -1.11 -16.62 3.12
C PHE A 173 -2.56 -16.20 3.26
N HIS A 174 -3.29 -16.22 2.16
CA HIS A 174 -4.71 -15.87 2.10
C HIS A 174 -4.99 -14.52 2.78
N VAL A 175 -4.37 -13.46 2.30
CA VAL A 175 -4.70 -12.07 2.69
C VAL A 175 -5.83 -11.59 1.81
N LEU A 176 -6.89 -11.05 2.41
CA LEU A 176 -7.97 -10.39 1.68
C LEU A 176 -7.57 -8.93 1.42
N CYS A 177 -7.43 -8.54 0.16
CA CYS A 177 -7.17 -7.15 -0.22
C CYS A 177 -8.48 -6.41 -0.44
N LYS A 178 -8.56 -5.19 0.08
CA LYS A 178 -9.72 -4.31 -0.05
C LYS A 178 -9.26 -2.88 -0.30
N VAL A 179 -10.18 -2.08 -0.81
CA VAL A 179 -9.98 -0.64 -0.95
C VAL A 179 -10.97 0.12 -0.08
N HIS A 180 -10.49 1.17 0.57
CA HIS A 180 -11.32 2.16 1.23
C HIS A 180 -10.93 3.54 0.75
N GLU A 181 -11.86 4.26 0.11
CA GLU A 181 -11.64 5.64 -0.35
C GLU A 181 -10.38 5.78 -1.23
N GLY A 182 -10.14 4.81 -2.10
CA GLY A 182 -8.97 4.74 -2.99
C GLY A 182 -7.68 4.19 -2.37
N LEU A 183 -7.67 3.87 -1.08
CA LEU A 183 -6.50 3.33 -0.36
C LEU A 183 -6.61 1.81 -0.19
N TRP A 184 -5.57 1.09 -0.62
CA TRP A 184 -5.45 -0.36 -0.41
C TRP A 184 -5.15 -0.72 1.05
N TYR A 185 -5.81 -1.77 1.53
CA TYR A 185 -5.52 -2.41 2.80
C TYR A 185 -5.76 -3.91 2.75
N GLY A 186 -5.04 -4.64 3.61
CA GLY A 186 -5.24 -6.06 3.81
C GLY A 186 -6.06 -6.35 5.05
N VAL A 187 -6.75 -7.48 5.05
CA VAL A 187 -7.44 -8.03 6.21
C VAL A 187 -7.00 -9.48 6.39
N LEU A 188 -6.50 -9.79 7.59
CA LEU A 188 -6.30 -11.18 7.99
C LEU A 188 -7.61 -11.73 8.54
N THR A 189 -7.90 -12.96 8.15
CA THR A 189 -9.06 -13.71 8.61
C THR A 189 -8.61 -15.00 9.30
N PRO A 190 -9.51 -15.78 9.93
CA PRO A 190 -9.12 -17.01 10.61
C PRO A 190 -8.44 -18.07 9.70
N SER A 191 -8.58 -17.97 8.37
CA SER A 191 -7.89 -18.83 7.40
C SER A 191 -6.51 -18.32 6.97
N SER A 192 -6.19 -17.06 7.28
CA SER A 192 -4.92 -16.43 6.95
C SER A 192 -3.81 -16.96 7.84
N LYS A 193 -2.58 -17.05 7.30
CA LYS A 193 -1.40 -17.49 8.05
C LYS A 193 -0.24 -16.55 7.80
N ILE A 194 0.58 -16.35 8.82
CA ILE A 194 1.86 -15.64 8.71
C ILE A 194 2.97 -16.67 8.96
N ARG A 195 4.00 -16.68 8.12
CA ARG A 195 5.20 -17.49 8.30
C ARG A 195 6.43 -16.63 8.12
N ASP A 196 7.44 -16.90 8.93
CA ASP A 196 8.73 -16.24 8.82
C ASP A 196 9.46 -16.69 7.56
N ILE A 197 10.21 -15.78 6.94
CA ILE A 197 11.07 -16.09 5.80
C ILE A 197 12.54 -16.11 6.26
N PRO A 198 13.31 -17.17 5.94
CA PRO A 198 14.76 -17.17 6.09
C PRO A 198 15.42 -16.04 5.29
N ASN A 199 16.48 -15.43 5.81
CA ASN A 199 17.12 -14.24 5.20
C ASN A 199 17.71 -14.50 3.80
N ASP A 200 18.07 -15.74 3.48
CA ASP A 200 18.65 -16.20 2.21
C ASP A 200 17.58 -16.57 1.17
N ASN A 201 16.30 -16.37 1.48
CA ASN A 201 15.22 -16.72 0.57
C ASN A 201 15.22 -15.84 -0.69
N MET A 202 15.11 -16.48 -1.86
CA MET A 202 15.09 -15.81 -3.17
C MET A 202 14.04 -14.69 -3.29
N LEU A 203 12.88 -14.81 -2.64
CA LEU A 203 11.84 -13.77 -2.68
C LEU A 203 12.29 -12.46 -2.03
N ILE A 204 13.14 -12.55 -0.99
CA ILE A 204 13.72 -11.37 -0.32
C ILE A 204 14.73 -10.71 -1.24
N LEU A 205 15.63 -11.51 -1.83
CA LEU A 205 16.68 -11.02 -2.74
C LEU A 205 16.08 -10.30 -3.95
N GLU A 206 15.03 -10.87 -4.56
CA GLU A 206 14.31 -10.25 -5.68
C GLU A 206 13.71 -8.89 -5.30
N ARG A 207 12.98 -8.84 -4.19
CA ARG A 207 12.30 -7.60 -3.73
C ARG A 207 13.29 -6.53 -3.30
N GLN A 208 14.37 -6.91 -2.62
CA GLN A 208 15.42 -5.99 -2.23
C GLN A 208 16.16 -5.45 -3.46
N SER A 209 16.50 -6.30 -4.44
CA SER A 209 17.11 -5.88 -5.70
C SER A 209 16.24 -4.89 -6.48
N ASN A 210 14.93 -5.17 -6.59
CA ASN A 210 13.98 -4.27 -7.23
C ASN A 210 13.93 -2.89 -6.54
N TYR A 211 13.95 -2.87 -5.21
CA TYR A 211 13.99 -1.63 -4.45
C TYR A 211 15.29 -0.86 -4.65
N ASP A 212 16.44 -1.54 -4.54
CA ASP A 212 17.76 -0.92 -4.66
C ASP A 212 17.95 -0.33 -6.07
N HIS A 213 17.44 -1.01 -7.10
CA HIS A 213 17.40 -0.50 -8.46
C HIS A 213 16.63 0.82 -8.54
N ARG A 214 15.42 0.89 -7.96
CA ARG A 214 14.61 2.12 -7.93
C ARG A 214 15.27 3.28 -7.20
N LEU A 215 16.07 3.02 -6.17
CA LEU A 215 16.79 4.08 -5.46
C LEU A 215 17.96 4.64 -6.28
N SER A 216 18.57 3.83 -7.14
CA SER A 216 19.74 4.20 -7.93
C SER A 216 19.42 5.14 -9.10
N CYS A 217 18.18 5.10 -9.61
CA CYS A 217 17.76 5.87 -10.78
C CYS A 217 16.96 7.13 -10.38
N LYS A 218 17.30 8.28 -11.00
CA LYS A 218 16.64 9.57 -10.74
C LYS A 218 15.15 9.60 -11.16
N LEU A 219 14.75 8.77 -12.11
CA LEU A 219 13.38 8.69 -12.63
C LEU A 219 12.53 7.65 -11.87
N ASP A 220 13.14 6.69 -11.20
CA ASP A 220 12.42 5.53 -10.63
C ASP A 220 11.70 5.82 -9.30
N LYS A 221 11.85 7.04 -8.78
CA LYS A 221 10.96 7.60 -7.74
C LYS A 221 9.60 8.01 -8.28
N MET A 222 9.41 8.05 -9.60
CA MET A 222 8.08 8.19 -10.19
C MET A 222 7.22 6.96 -9.85
N PRO A 223 5.91 7.15 -9.64
CA PRO A 223 4.96 6.05 -9.53
C PRO A 223 5.04 5.14 -10.75
N TYR A 224 5.13 3.83 -10.54
CA TYR A 224 5.14 2.82 -11.61
C TYR A 224 3.99 3.01 -12.62
N TRP A 225 2.81 3.35 -12.11
CA TRP A 225 1.58 3.54 -12.88
C TRP A 225 1.49 4.86 -13.65
N SER A 226 2.53 5.69 -13.59
CA SER A 226 2.66 6.90 -14.41
C SER A 226 3.37 6.67 -15.75
N PHE A 227 3.75 5.42 -16.05
CA PHE A 227 4.42 5.05 -17.30
C PHE A 227 3.53 5.25 -18.54
N PRO A 228 4.09 5.67 -19.69
CA PRO A 228 5.49 6.07 -19.90
C PRO A 228 5.82 7.47 -19.37
N TRP A 229 4.82 8.33 -19.19
CA TRP A 229 5.00 9.66 -18.63
C TRP A 229 3.69 10.18 -18.01
N PRO A 230 3.74 11.00 -16.94
CA PRO A 230 2.56 11.65 -16.40
C PRO A 230 1.89 12.57 -17.42
N SER A 231 0.59 12.76 -17.21
CA SER A 231 -0.26 13.63 -18.02
C SER A 231 0.25 15.07 -18.02
N ARG A 232 0.15 15.73 -19.17
CA ARG A 232 0.54 17.13 -19.39
C ARG A 232 -0.55 18.11 -18.96
N ILE A 233 -1.46 17.72 -18.07
CA ILE A 233 -2.48 18.63 -17.52
C ILE A 233 -1.84 19.72 -16.66
N THR A 234 -0.66 19.45 -16.12
CA THR A 234 0.15 20.38 -15.35
C THR A 234 1.52 20.56 -15.98
N GLU A 235 2.08 21.76 -15.88
CA GLU A 235 3.45 22.10 -16.26
C GLU A 235 4.22 22.57 -15.02
N VAL A 236 5.48 22.15 -14.86
CA VAL A 236 6.29 22.45 -13.68
C VAL A 236 7.58 23.15 -14.09
N ASN A 237 7.85 24.32 -13.52
CA ASN A 237 9.07 25.11 -13.74
C ASN A 237 10.16 24.80 -12.69
N CYS A 238 10.50 23.53 -12.50
CA CYS A 238 11.60 23.12 -11.62
C CYS A 238 12.37 21.89 -12.15
N ASP A 239 12.71 21.91 -13.44
CA ASP A 239 13.26 20.74 -14.12
C ASP A 239 14.56 20.20 -13.52
N ASP A 240 15.34 21.06 -12.88
CA ASP A 240 16.62 20.72 -12.24
C ASP A 240 16.46 19.90 -10.94
N VAL A 241 15.24 19.80 -10.40
CA VAL A 241 14.96 19.08 -9.15
C VAL A 241 14.62 17.62 -9.45
N PRO A 242 15.33 16.63 -8.86
CA PRO A 242 15.01 15.21 -9.07
C PRO A 242 13.63 14.87 -8.50
N PHE A 243 13.02 13.82 -9.03
CA PHE A 243 11.74 13.34 -8.53
C PHE A 243 11.84 12.89 -7.07
N ALA A 244 10.80 13.19 -6.32
CA ALA A 244 10.61 12.81 -4.92
C ALA A 244 9.20 12.26 -4.72
N THR A 245 9.05 11.35 -3.76
CA THR A 245 7.75 10.84 -3.36
C THR A 245 7.10 11.71 -2.29
N LEU A 246 5.82 11.51 -2.02
CA LEU A 246 5.14 12.17 -0.92
C LEU A 246 5.67 11.69 0.45
N MET A 247 6.21 10.47 0.53
CA MET A 247 6.95 10.03 1.71
C MET A 247 8.24 10.85 1.92
N ASP A 248 9.01 11.15 0.87
CA ASP A 248 10.18 12.05 0.96
C ASP A 248 9.77 13.43 1.52
N VAL A 249 8.60 13.94 1.08
CA VAL A 249 8.03 15.21 1.53
C VAL A 249 7.67 15.15 3.02
N LEU A 250 6.98 14.10 3.46
CA LEU A 250 6.57 13.90 4.85
C LEU A 250 7.75 13.74 5.82
N MET A 251 8.82 13.07 5.39
CA MET A 251 10.02 12.86 6.20
C MET A 251 10.90 14.11 6.30
N CYS A 252 10.73 15.09 5.40
CA CYS A 252 11.58 16.27 5.38
C CYS A 252 11.41 17.16 6.62
N ARG A 253 12.55 17.46 7.27
CA ARG A 253 12.65 18.42 8.40
C ARG A 253 12.95 19.85 7.94
N LYS A 254 13.52 20.02 6.75
CA LYS A 254 13.88 21.34 6.21
C LYS A 254 12.61 22.09 5.81
N VAL A 255 12.51 23.34 6.23
CA VAL A 255 11.45 24.26 5.82
C VAL A 255 11.86 24.93 4.50
N ARG A 256 10.89 25.26 3.64
CA ARG A 256 11.09 25.88 2.31
C ARG A 256 11.84 25.02 1.29
N LYS A 257 12.06 23.72 1.55
CA LYS A 257 12.57 22.79 0.53
C LYS A 257 11.50 22.53 -0.53
N LYS A 258 11.91 22.57 -1.81
CA LYS A 258 11.10 22.23 -2.97
C LYS A 258 11.25 20.75 -3.34
N PHE A 259 10.20 20.16 -3.86
CA PHE A 259 10.12 18.76 -4.28
C PHE A 259 9.36 18.69 -5.59
N ARG A 260 9.90 17.97 -6.58
CA ARG A 260 9.19 17.62 -7.80
C ARG A 260 8.55 16.26 -7.60
N CYS A 261 7.22 16.20 -7.60
CA CYS A 261 6.47 14.98 -7.33
C CYS A 261 5.56 14.63 -8.51
N VAL A 262 5.29 13.34 -8.69
CA VAL A 262 4.25 12.85 -9.59
C VAL A 262 3.13 12.28 -8.74
N VAL A 263 1.93 12.85 -8.86
CA VAL A 263 0.81 12.61 -7.94
C VAL A 263 -0.50 12.50 -8.71
N ARG A 264 -1.52 11.94 -8.07
CA ARG A 264 -2.93 12.06 -8.42
C ARG A 264 -3.56 13.14 -7.55
N VAL A 265 -4.41 13.99 -8.12
CA VAL A 265 -5.21 14.95 -7.36
C VAL A 265 -6.57 14.32 -7.08
N VAL A 266 -6.76 13.82 -5.86
CA VAL A 266 -7.93 12.98 -5.53
C VAL A 266 -9.11 13.78 -4.97
N ALA A 267 -8.87 14.99 -4.44
CA ALA A 267 -9.91 15.91 -4.00
C ALA A 267 -9.44 17.38 -4.04
N ALA A 268 -10.40 18.30 -4.05
CA ALA A 268 -10.20 19.74 -3.97
C ALA A 268 -11.24 20.38 -3.04
N ILE A 269 -10.80 21.27 -2.15
CA ILE A 269 -11.65 22.02 -1.22
C ILE A 269 -11.26 23.51 -1.28
N PRO A 270 -12.20 24.41 -1.60
CA PRO A 270 -13.57 24.11 -2.05
C PRO A 270 -13.55 23.37 -3.40
N TRP A 271 -14.65 22.70 -3.73
CA TRP A 271 -14.74 21.89 -4.97
C TRP A 271 -15.30 22.69 -6.16
N ARG A 272 -15.97 23.81 -5.89
CA ARG A 272 -16.53 24.74 -6.86
C ARG A 272 -15.52 25.85 -7.16
N VAL A 273 -15.31 26.13 -8.45
CA VAL A 273 -14.34 27.14 -8.90
C VAL A 273 -14.73 28.53 -8.43
N GLU A 274 -16.03 28.80 -8.34
CA GLU A 274 -16.59 30.06 -7.87
C GLU A 274 -16.15 30.39 -6.44
N ASP A 275 -15.87 29.36 -5.63
CA ASP A 275 -15.49 29.47 -4.23
C ASP A 275 -13.96 29.48 -4.03
N PHE A 276 -13.16 29.35 -5.10
CA PHE A 276 -11.69 29.24 -4.99
C PHE A 276 -11.05 30.51 -4.39
N CYS A 277 -11.67 31.67 -4.61
CA CYS A 277 -11.21 32.94 -4.13
C CYS A 277 -12.02 33.40 -2.92
N SER A 278 -11.33 33.84 -1.87
CA SER A 278 -11.96 34.62 -0.81
C SER A 278 -12.46 35.98 -1.34
N PRO A 279 -13.36 36.68 -0.63
CA PRO A 279 -13.88 37.99 -1.09
C PRO A 279 -12.82 39.02 -1.52
N PRO A 280 -11.61 39.08 -0.91
CA PRO A 280 -10.51 39.92 -1.39
C PRO A 280 -9.82 39.46 -2.69
N GLY A 281 -10.31 38.40 -3.35
CA GLY A 281 -9.70 37.81 -4.55
C GLY A 281 -8.52 36.88 -4.29
N ILE A 282 -8.26 36.50 -3.03
CA ILE A 282 -7.13 35.64 -2.68
C ILE A 282 -7.53 34.16 -2.81
N TYR A 283 -6.83 33.42 -3.68
CA TYR A 283 -6.99 31.98 -3.84
C TYR A 283 -6.72 31.21 -2.54
N ARG A 284 -7.61 30.27 -2.20
CA ARG A 284 -7.58 29.43 -1.00
C ARG A 284 -8.06 28.00 -1.32
N VAL A 285 -7.33 27.32 -2.18
CA VAL A 285 -7.68 25.94 -2.56
C VAL A 285 -6.75 24.96 -1.87
N ARG A 286 -7.33 23.94 -1.24
CA ARG A 286 -6.62 22.79 -0.68
C ARG A 286 -6.91 21.56 -1.54
N PHE A 287 -5.85 20.94 -2.03
CA PHE A 287 -5.90 19.68 -2.74
C PHE A 287 -5.51 18.53 -1.82
N ALA A 288 -6.14 17.38 -2.01
CA ALA A 288 -5.63 16.10 -1.53
C ALA A 288 -4.80 15.47 -2.67
N LEU A 289 -3.51 15.31 -2.42
CA LEU A 289 -2.55 14.73 -3.36
C LEU A 289 -2.19 13.33 -2.90
N GLU A 290 -2.05 12.41 -3.83
CA GLU A 290 -1.70 11.03 -3.56
C GLU A 290 -0.62 10.52 -4.51
N ASP A 291 0.31 9.73 -3.98
CA ASP A 291 1.17 8.84 -4.73
C ASP A 291 1.16 7.45 -4.07
N PRO A 292 1.88 6.44 -4.60
CA PRO A 292 1.88 5.10 -4.00
C PRO A 292 2.35 5.04 -2.55
N THR A 293 3.04 6.08 -2.06
CA THR A 293 3.71 6.11 -0.75
C THR A 293 2.87 6.81 0.33
N ALA A 294 2.10 7.83 -0.05
CA ALA A 294 1.28 8.59 0.90
C ALA A 294 0.16 9.40 0.22
N ARG A 295 -0.80 9.87 1.05
CA ARG A 295 -1.74 10.93 0.70
C ARG A 295 -1.54 12.13 1.63
N ILE A 296 -1.49 13.33 1.08
CA ILE A 296 -1.27 14.58 1.84
C ILE A 296 -2.20 15.70 1.39
N HIS A 297 -2.32 16.74 2.22
CA HIS A 297 -2.91 18.01 1.80
C HIS A 297 -1.84 18.98 1.30
N ALA A 298 -2.13 19.64 0.17
CA ALA A 298 -1.32 20.74 -0.34
C ALA A 298 -2.20 21.93 -0.74
N PHE A 299 -1.67 23.15 -0.64
CA PHE A 299 -2.43 24.37 -0.84
C PHE A 299 -1.96 25.14 -2.07
N ALA A 300 -2.90 25.51 -2.93
CA ALA A 300 -2.74 26.57 -3.92
C ALA A 300 -3.30 27.86 -3.31
N TYR A 301 -2.40 28.69 -2.78
CA TYR A 301 -2.74 29.83 -1.95
C TYR A 301 -2.12 31.13 -2.47
N ALA A 302 -2.90 32.22 -2.45
CA ALA A 302 -2.46 33.55 -2.87
C ALA A 302 -1.78 33.54 -4.25
N GLU A 303 -0.59 34.15 -4.38
CA GLU A 303 0.14 34.24 -5.65
C GLU A 303 0.45 32.87 -6.28
N ASP A 304 0.75 31.85 -5.46
CA ASP A 304 1.00 30.51 -5.96
C ASP A 304 -0.27 29.90 -6.56
N GLY A 305 -1.44 30.20 -5.98
CA GLY A 305 -2.73 29.84 -6.54
C GLY A 305 -3.02 30.57 -7.87
N ALA A 306 -2.75 31.87 -7.92
CA ALA A 306 -2.91 32.64 -9.15
C ALA A 306 -2.02 32.11 -10.30
N LYS A 307 -0.77 31.75 -9.99
CA LYS A 307 0.15 31.11 -10.94
C LYS A 307 -0.34 29.73 -11.37
N PHE A 308 -0.85 28.94 -10.43
CA PHE A 308 -1.38 27.60 -10.71
C PHE A 308 -2.60 27.64 -11.64
N PHE A 309 -3.57 28.52 -11.38
CA PHE A 309 -4.78 28.65 -12.17
C PHE A 309 -4.66 29.56 -13.39
N ASN A 310 -3.52 30.24 -13.56
CA ASN A 310 -3.12 30.98 -14.76
C ASN A 310 -4.19 31.96 -15.32
N GLY A 311 -5.03 32.52 -14.44
CA GLY A 311 -6.04 33.53 -14.80
C GLY A 311 -7.15 33.06 -15.74
N TYR A 312 -7.44 31.76 -15.83
CA TYR A 312 -8.53 31.24 -16.65
C TYR A 312 -9.91 31.77 -16.22
N SER A 313 -10.85 31.84 -17.17
CA SER A 313 -12.27 32.04 -16.84
C SER A 313 -12.80 30.88 -16.00
N SER A 314 -13.87 31.12 -15.23
CA SER A 314 -14.48 30.10 -14.36
C SER A 314 -14.84 28.83 -15.14
N ASP A 315 -15.46 28.96 -16.31
CA ASP A 315 -15.85 27.80 -17.14
C ASP A 315 -14.65 26.99 -17.62
N ALA A 316 -13.60 27.67 -18.10
CA ALA A 316 -12.38 27.01 -18.52
C ALA A 316 -11.74 26.29 -17.35
N LEU A 317 -11.60 26.96 -16.19
CA LEU A 317 -11.02 26.39 -14.99
C LEU A 317 -11.82 25.19 -14.47
N THR A 318 -13.16 25.23 -14.53
CA THR A 318 -14.02 24.09 -14.19
C THR A 318 -13.72 22.88 -15.06
N GLN A 319 -13.59 23.07 -16.38
CA GLN A 319 -13.22 21.97 -17.29
C GLN A 319 -11.84 21.38 -16.98
N LYS A 320 -10.85 22.24 -16.68
CA LYS A 320 -9.50 21.78 -16.30
C LYS A 320 -9.52 21.04 -14.97
N LEU A 321 -10.31 21.50 -14.00
CA LEU A 321 -10.45 20.88 -12.69
C LEU A 321 -11.11 19.50 -12.78
N ILE A 322 -12.15 19.36 -13.60
CA ILE A 322 -12.82 18.08 -13.88
C ILE A 322 -11.83 17.06 -14.45
N LYS A 323 -10.97 17.48 -15.40
CA LYS A 323 -9.89 16.63 -15.94
C LYS A 323 -8.84 16.28 -14.88
N LEU A 324 -8.40 17.26 -14.09
CA LEU A 324 -7.41 17.08 -13.02
C LEU A 324 -7.90 16.08 -11.95
N LEU A 325 -9.19 16.12 -11.62
CA LEU A 325 -9.85 15.25 -10.65
C LEU A 325 -10.33 13.92 -11.25
N GLY A 326 -10.12 13.71 -12.56
CA GLY A 326 -10.46 12.48 -13.28
C GLY A 326 -11.95 12.15 -13.28
N VAL A 327 -12.81 13.15 -13.31
CA VAL A 327 -14.27 12.95 -13.37
C VAL A 327 -14.64 12.30 -14.70
N ALA A 328 -15.46 11.25 -14.65
CA ALA A 328 -15.90 10.54 -15.83
C ALA A 328 -16.97 11.34 -16.59
N ILE A 329 -16.72 11.60 -17.87
CA ILE A 329 -17.59 12.39 -18.74
C ILE A 329 -18.09 11.49 -19.88
N SER A 330 -19.38 11.57 -20.19
CA SER A 330 -20.01 10.91 -21.34
C SER A 330 -19.57 11.55 -22.67
N ALA A 331 -19.85 10.87 -23.79
CA ALA A 331 -19.58 11.41 -25.13
C ALA A 331 -20.28 12.76 -25.40
N GLY A 332 -21.36 13.06 -24.68
CA GLY A 332 -22.09 14.35 -24.74
C GLY A 332 -21.56 15.43 -23.79
N GLY A 333 -20.42 15.24 -23.13
CA GLY A 333 -19.82 16.24 -22.25
C GLY A 333 -20.44 16.34 -20.85
N MET A 334 -21.39 15.45 -20.50
CA MET A 334 -22.00 15.42 -19.16
C MET A 334 -21.34 14.40 -18.25
N GLU A 335 -21.19 14.76 -16.96
CA GLU A 335 -20.69 13.87 -15.91
C GLU A 335 -21.54 12.59 -15.81
N ILE A 336 -20.87 11.43 -15.79
CA ILE A 336 -21.50 10.13 -15.62
C ILE A 336 -21.78 9.92 -14.13
N LYS A 337 -23.04 10.11 -13.72
CA LYS A 337 -23.45 9.94 -12.32
C LYS A 337 -23.13 8.54 -11.82
N GLY A 338 -22.42 8.47 -10.70
CA GLY A 338 -22.07 7.22 -10.02
C GLY A 338 -20.83 6.50 -10.57
N ALA A 339 -20.21 7.02 -11.63
CA ALA A 339 -18.92 6.50 -12.09
C ALA A 339 -17.79 6.90 -11.13
N ALA A 340 -16.82 6.01 -10.94
CA ALA A 340 -15.62 6.33 -10.17
C ALA A 340 -14.79 7.38 -10.89
N ARG A 341 -14.25 8.33 -10.13
CA ARG A 341 -13.24 9.26 -10.64
C ARG A 341 -11.90 8.54 -10.72
N ASN A 342 -11.16 8.73 -11.81
CA ASN A 342 -9.82 8.19 -11.97
C ASN A 342 -8.84 9.33 -12.31
N PRO A 343 -8.33 10.06 -11.30
CA PRO A 343 -7.44 11.18 -11.54
C PRO A 343 -6.17 10.73 -12.26
N PRO A 344 -5.72 11.46 -13.29
CA PRO A 344 -4.48 11.15 -13.98
C PRO A 344 -3.28 11.43 -13.07
N TRP A 345 -2.16 10.78 -13.37
CA TRP A 345 -0.87 11.15 -12.81
C TRP A 345 -0.40 12.48 -13.40
N VAL A 346 -0.10 13.46 -12.56
CA VAL A 346 0.34 14.80 -12.93
C VAL A 346 1.61 15.19 -12.19
N GLN A 347 2.38 16.10 -12.75
CA GLN A 347 3.57 16.64 -12.08
C GLN A 347 3.19 17.84 -11.22
N CYS A 348 3.76 17.94 -10.03
CA CYS A 348 3.65 19.16 -9.23
C CYS A 348 4.95 19.44 -8.49
N CYS A 349 5.22 20.73 -8.27
CA CYS A 349 6.25 21.17 -7.37
C CYS A 349 5.62 21.56 -6.03
N LEU A 350 6.11 20.93 -4.97
CA LEU A 350 5.68 21.14 -3.60
C LEU A 350 6.76 21.85 -2.81
N LYS A 351 6.36 22.85 -2.03
CA LYS A 351 7.22 23.53 -1.07
C LYS A 351 6.77 23.25 0.35
N SER A 352 7.68 22.68 1.13
CA SER A 352 7.48 22.48 2.57
C SER A 352 7.36 23.83 3.29
N HIS A 353 6.37 23.97 4.16
CA HIS A 353 6.17 25.13 5.01
C HIS A 353 6.09 24.73 6.49
N TYR A 354 5.97 25.71 7.37
CA TYR A 354 5.82 25.47 8.80
C TYR A 354 4.57 24.63 9.09
N LEU A 355 4.58 23.89 10.21
CA LEU A 355 3.44 23.08 10.68
C LEU A 355 2.98 21.96 9.71
N LYS A 356 3.90 21.39 8.91
CA LYS A 356 3.58 20.34 7.92
C LYS A 356 2.55 20.77 6.87
N CYS A 357 2.44 22.07 6.62
CA CYS A 357 1.67 22.59 5.49
C CYS A 357 2.54 22.55 4.23
N TYR A 358 2.00 22.04 3.13
CA TYR A 358 2.68 22.00 1.84
C TYR A 358 1.99 22.96 0.89
N LYS A 359 2.75 23.73 0.13
CA LYS A 359 2.22 24.63 -0.89
C LYS A 359 2.57 24.09 -2.27
N ILE A 360 1.62 24.12 -3.18
CA ILE A 360 1.91 23.95 -4.60
C ILE A 360 2.60 25.24 -5.04
N CYS A 361 3.75 25.14 -5.69
CA CYS A 361 4.47 26.28 -6.27
C CYS A 361 5.05 25.87 -7.62
N ASP A 362 5.53 26.83 -8.42
CA ASP A 362 6.18 26.59 -9.71
C ASP A 362 5.45 25.58 -10.62
N THR A 363 4.13 25.50 -10.48
CA THR A 363 3.26 24.55 -11.19
C THR A 363 2.12 25.33 -11.80
N LYS A 364 1.78 25.04 -13.05
CA LYS A 364 0.67 25.64 -13.79
C LYS A 364 -0.28 24.57 -14.28
N LEU A 365 -1.58 24.84 -14.21
CA LEU A 365 -2.60 24.03 -14.86
C LEU A 365 -2.69 24.45 -16.33
N VAL A 366 -2.53 23.52 -17.26
CA VAL A 366 -2.47 23.83 -18.70
C VAL A 366 -3.46 23.01 -19.55
N GLY A 367 -3.80 21.78 -19.15
CA GLY A 367 -4.62 20.84 -19.94
C GLY A 367 -6.13 21.02 -19.88
#